data_AF-A0ABD1DSF0-F1
#
_entry.id   AF-A0ABD1DSF0-F1
#
_cell.length_a   1.000
_cell.length_b   1.000
_cell.length_c   1.000
_cell.angle_alpha   90.00
_cell.angle_beta   90.00
_cell.angle_gamma   90.00
#
_symmetry.space_group_name_H-M   'P 1'
#
loop_
_entity.id
_entity.type
_entity.pdbx_description
1 polymer ?
#
loop_
_entity_poly.entity_id
_entity_poly.type
_entity_poly.pdbx_seq_one_letter_code
_entity_poly.pdbx_strand_id
1 'polypeptide(L)'
;MDGSSIGSGGGGGGAGTSGNGSTAGASGSGRGISLRDSDDSNSDDNAAHGSNGQQQQRTMTLMSPAGGRKKSWSELKTIVNEMRRQMSSLSSMFPMNVNFRTLSDGRTRVYFLSPPPANGWDTVLFYADVPASDTDNRAPNRLEWHPVLEPIVSPLSISNSREVQLLLERKRLSIWGITSYELHKSSGKIVFPACNTLYQCLDTGYGEGTLFATELRIFQRSAAIDPQICPQNSDLVAYVCNGDIWVIHTLSGHSERLTYAHDGRRSFSEDPLTAGVPSYVMQEEFSRYQGFWWQPASADEIYRIVYEEVDESDVSLYTFPSSQSVGGDYEEYRFPRAGSANAKSKLKLVQFRLSESLKITDACIRELQCPLTYAFPWAEYVVRVGWTPDSK
;
A
#
# COMPACT_ATOMS: atom_id res chain seq x y z
N MET A 1 -43.37 42.56 -15.64
CA MET A 1 -44.02 43.85 -15.37
C MET A 1 -43.84 44.09 -13.89
N ASP A 2 -43.01 44.98 -13.36
CA ASP A 2 -42.14 46.07 -13.86
C ASP A 2 -40.97 46.14 -12.84
N GLY A 3 -39.70 46.29 -13.22
CA GLY A 3 -39.02 47.57 -13.54
C GLY A 3 -38.54 48.26 -12.25
N SER A 4 -37.39 48.93 -12.09
CA SER A 4 -36.22 49.26 -12.91
C SER A 4 -35.22 50.03 -12.00
N SER A 5 -34.00 50.26 -12.51
CA SER A 5 -33.03 51.34 -12.19
C SER A 5 -32.11 51.14 -10.97
N ILE A 6 -30.79 50.98 -11.15
CA ILE A 6 -29.75 51.89 -11.71
C ILE A 6 -29.55 53.14 -10.85
N GLY A 7 -28.34 53.26 -10.28
CA GLY A 7 -27.80 54.45 -9.65
C GLY A 7 -26.27 54.42 -9.71
N SER A 8 -25.71 55.21 -10.62
CA SER A 8 -24.29 55.40 -10.90
C SER A 8 -23.72 56.59 -10.12
N GLY A 9 -22.38 56.61 -9.94
CA GLY A 9 -21.58 57.78 -9.60
C GLY A 9 -20.66 57.53 -8.40
N GLY A 10 -19.35 57.79 -8.41
CA GLY A 10 -18.49 58.47 -9.37
C GLY A 10 -17.41 59.25 -8.62
N GLY A 11 -16.14 59.05 -8.99
CA GLY A 11 -15.10 60.08 -8.95
C GLY A 11 -14.12 60.13 -7.76
N GLY A 12 -12.83 60.25 -8.09
CA GLY A 12 -11.82 60.86 -7.21
C GLY A 12 -10.44 60.21 -7.29
N GLY A 13 -9.59 60.68 -8.22
CA GLY A 13 -8.25 60.16 -8.46
C GLY A 13 -7.14 60.68 -7.55
N GLY A 14 -5.91 60.25 -7.85
CA GLY A 14 -4.69 60.77 -7.25
C GLY A 14 -3.45 60.06 -7.80
N ALA A 15 -2.84 60.64 -8.83
CA ALA A 15 -1.53 60.26 -9.36
C ALA A 15 -0.40 60.84 -8.51
N GLY A 16 0.75 60.16 -8.47
CA GLY A 16 1.98 60.65 -7.85
C GLY A 16 3.20 59.80 -8.21
N THR A 17 3.98 60.31 -9.14
CA THR A 17 5.22 59.78 -9.73
C THR A 17 6.50 60.12 -8.93
N SER A 18 7.63 59.52 -9.37
CA SER A 18 9.07 59.83 -9.13
C SER A 18 9.77 59.01 -8.03
N GLY A 19 11.01 58.50 -8.16
CA GLY A 19 12.03 58.58 -9.22
C GLY A 19 13.46 58.62 -8.61
N ASN A 20 14.43 57.90 -9.23
CA ASN A 20 15.91 57.90 -9.06
C ASN A 20 16.53 57.23 -7.82
N GLY A 21 17.70 56.57 -7.85
CA GLY A 21 18.67 56.29 -8.93
C GLY A 21 20.00 55.72 -8.37
N SER A 22 20.63 54.85 -9.18
CA SER A 22 22.08 54.62 -9.42
C SER A 22 23.11 54.41 -8.29
N THR A 23 23.95 53.36 -8.42
CA THR A 23 25.42 53.49 -8.65
C THR A 23 26.09 52.12 -8.93
N ALA A 24 27.08 52.16 -9.82
CA ALA A 24 28.00 51.08 -10.17
C ALA A 24 29.36 51.26 -9.48
N GLY A 25 30.13 50.19 -9.30
CA GLY A 25 31.53 50.23 -8.87
C GLY A 25 32.23 48.89 -9.12
N ALA A 26 33.37 48.92 -9.81
CA ALA A 26 34.12 47.77 -10.31
C ALA A 26 35.46 47.55 -9.55
N SER A 27 36.02 46.35 -9.76
CA SER A 27 37.45 45.95 -9.73
C SER A 27 38.13 45.55 -8.41
N GLY A 28 38.93 44.46 -8.47
CA GLY A 28 40.16 44.35 -7.65
C GLY A 28 40.65 42.98 -7.16
N SER A 29 41.37 42.23 -8.01
CA SER A 29 42.56 41.37 -7.71
C SER A 29 42.46 40.11 -6.81
N GLY A 30 43.11 39.03 -7.27
CA GLY A 30 43.17 37.72 -6.62
C GLY A 30 44.47 37.37 -5.90
N ARG A 31 44.68 36.08 -5.61
CA ARG A 31 45.98 35.40 -5.35
C ARG A 31 45.76 33.89 -5.15
N GLY A 32 46.54 33.06 -5.85
CA GLY A 32 46.56 31.59 -5.74
C GLY A 32 47.66 31.07 -4.81
N ILE A 33 47.73 29.73 -4.63
CA ILE A 33 48.81 28.91 -4.02
C ILE A 33 48.48 27.43 -4.42
N SER A 34 49.16 26.84 -5.39
CA SER A 34 50.33 25.93 -5.35
C SER A 34 50.08 24.48 -4.88
N LEU A 35 50.27 23.54 -5.82
CA LEU A 35 50.40 22.10 -5.62
C LEU A 35 51.74 21.76 -4.97
N ARG A 36 51.75 20.74 -4.10
CA ARG A 36 52.96 20.06 -3.60
C ARG A 36 52.82 18.56 -3.87
N ASP A 37 53.76 18.05 -4.65
CA ASP A 37 54.12 16.63 -4.72
C ASP A 37 54.85 16.22 -3.44
N SER A 38 54.79 14.94 -3.10
CA SER A 38 55.73 14.31 -2.17
C SER A 38 55.98 12.88 -2.63
N ASP A 39 57.26 12.65 -2.94
CA ASP A 39 57.93 11.40 -3.26
C ASP A 39 57.93 10.41 -2.08
N ASP A 40 58.17 9.14 -2.43
CA ASP A 40 59.15 8.21 -1.84
C ASP A 40 58.63 6.75 -1.92
N SER A 41 59.40 5.69 -2.09
CA SER A 41 60.70 5.33 -2.69
C SER A 41 61.00 3.92 -2.14
N ASN A 42 61.44 2.97 -3.00
CA ASN A 42 62.28 1.77 -2.74
C ASN A 42 62.06 0.74 -3.86
N SER A 43 63.02 0.44 -4.74
CA SER A 43 64.34 -0.20 -4.58
C SER A 43 64.30 -1.74 -4.47
N ASP A 44 64.82 -2.37 -5.55
CA ASP A 44 65.63 -3.60 -5.71
C ASP A 44 65.22 -4.89 -4.94
N ASP A 45 65.31 -6.14 -5.44
CA ASP A 45 66.30 -6.72 -6.35
C ASP A 45 65.91 -8.18 -6.76
N ASN A 46 66.36 -8.58 -7.96
CA ASN A 46 66.82 -9.92 -8.43
C ASN A 46 66.01 -11.26 -8.34
N ALA A 47 65.80 -11.80 -9.55
CA ALA A 47 66.29 -13.10 -10.09
C ALA A 47 65.57 -14.47 -9.89
N ALA A 48 65.30 -15.08 -11.05
CA ALA A 48 65.55 -16.48 -11.49
C ALA A 48 64.52 -17.64 -11.31
N HIS A 49 64.30 -18.31 -12.46
CA HIS A 49 64.00 -19.73 -12.73
C HIS A 49 62.72 -20.43 -12.21
N GLY A 50 62.08 -21.22 -13.10
CA GLY A 50 61.34 -22.42 -12.69
C GLY A 50 60.12 -22.78 -13.55
N SER A 51 60.15 -23.99 -14.10
CA SER A 51 59.24 -24.58 -15.08
C SER A 51 57.91 -25.11 -14.51
N ASN A 52 56.89 -25.20 -15.38
CA ASN A 52 55.74 -26.14 -15.44
C ASN A 52 55.02 -26.61 -14.15
N GLY A 53 53.69 -26.40 -14.13
CA GLY A 53 52.76 -27.19 -13.31
C GLY A 53 51.31 -26.71 -13.42
N GLN A 54 50.45 -27.52 -14.04
CA GLN A 54 49.00 -27.32 -14.14
C GLN A 54 48.33 -27.35 -12.75
N GLN A 55 47.39 -26.44 -12.47
CA GLN A 55 46.08 -26.82 -11.91
C GLN A 55 45.08 -25.66 -11.94
N GLN A 56 43.86 -26.04 -12.33
CA GLN A 56 42.74 -25.18 -12.68
C GLN A 56 41.95 -24.85 -11.41
N GLN A 57 42.09 -23.63 -10.90
CA GLN A 57 41.15 -23.03 -9.93
C GLN A 57 40.52 -21.80 -10.59
N ARG A 58 39.22 -21.90 -10.90
CA ARG A 58 38.41 -20.78 -11.41
C ARG A 58 38.05 -19.88 -10.23
N THR A 59 39.02 -19.07 -9.80
CA THR A 59 38.80 -17.94 -8.90
C THR A 59 38.18 -16.82 -9.73
N MET A 60 37.00 -16.31 -9.34
CA MET A 60 36.42 -15.10 -9.93
C MET A 60 37.27 -13.90 -9.49
N THR A 61 38.36 -13.67 -10.22
CA THR A 61 39.19 -12.48 -10.07
C THR A 61 38.36 -11.27 -10.47
N LEU A 62 38.05 -10.38 -9.51
CA LEU A 62 37.67 -9.00 -9.83
C LEU A 62 38.82 -8.38 -10.63
N MET A 63 38.65 -8.28 -11.94
CA MET A 63 39.64 -7.64 -12.80
C MET A 63 39.67 -6.13 -12.48
N SER A 64 40.82 -5.66 -12.01
CA SER A 64 41.18 -4.23 -12.06
C SER A 64 41.10 -3.72 -13.51
N PRO A 65 40.67 -2.48 -13.74
CA PRO A 65 40.28 -2.03 -15.08
C PRO A 65 41.50 -1.84 -15.97
N ALA A 66 41.68 -2.74 -16.94
CA ALA A 66 42.50 -2.48 -18.11
C ALA A 66 41.98 -1.24 -18.86
N GLY A 67 42.89 -0.41 -19.37
CA GLY A 67 42.63 0.92 -19.94
C GLY A 67 41.66 0.97 -21.11
N GLY A 68 40.37 0.86 -20.84
CA GLY A 68 39.29 1.07 -21.79
C GLY A 68 38.92 2.55 -21.91
N ARG A 69 38.68 3.00 -23.14
CA ARG A 69 38.10 4.33 -23.43
C ARG A 69 36.88 4.56 -22.53
N LYS A 70 36.83 5.72 -21.86
CA LYS A 70 35.66 6.14 -21.08
C LYS A 70 34.45 6.26 -22.03
N LYS A 71 33.38 5.53 -21.71
CA LYS A 71 32.13 5.54 -22.47
C LYS A 71 31.42 6.89 -22.27
N SER A 72 30.80 7.39 -23.33
CA SER A 72 29.90 8.53 -23.29
C SER A 72 28.59 8.17 -22.58
N TRP A 73 27.84 9.20 -22.16
CA TRP A 73 26.51 9.02 -21.58
C TRP A 73 25.56 8.22 -22.49
N SER A 74 25.55 8.51 -23.79
CA SER A 74 24.70 7.82 -24.76
C SER A 74 25.05 6.33 -24.87
N GLU A 75 26.35 5.99 -24.87
CA GLU A 75 26.80 4.60 -24.88
C GLU A 75 26.38 3.87 -23.60
N LEU A 76 26.53 4.50 -22.44
CA LEU A 76 26.08 3.94 -21.16
C LEU A 76 24.56 3.75 -21.13
N LYS A 77 23.78 4.73 -21.61
CA LYS A 77 22.32 4.64 -21.72
C LYS A 77 21.89 3.47 -22.58
N THR A 78 22.52 3.28 -23.74
CA THR A 78 22.22 2.15 -24.63
C THR A 78 22.54 0.81 -23.96
N ILE A 79 23.70 0.71 -23.29
CA ILE A 79 24.09 -0.51 -22.56
C ILE A 79 23.07 -0.85 -21.46
N VAL A 80 22.67 0.14 -20.66
CA VAL A 80 21.68 -0.07 -19.59
C VAL A 80 20.32 -0.47 -20.17
N ASN A 81 19.88 0.15 -21.26
CA ASN A 81 18.61 -0.20 -21.91
C ASN A 81 18.62 -1.64 -22.47
N GLU A 82 19.71 -2.03 -23.12
CA GLU A 82 19.88 -3.40 -23.63
C GLU A 82 19.86 -4.41 -22.48
N MET A 83 20.62 -4.14 -21.42
CA MET A 83 20.67 -4.99 -20.22
C MET A 83 19.28 -5.13 -19.57
N ARG A 84 18.52 -4.04 -19.44
CA ARG A 84 17.13 -4.08 -18.95
C ARG A 84 16.22 -4.90 -19.84
N ARG A 85 16.35 -4.79 -21.17
CA ARG A 85 15.57 -5.60 -22.12
C ARG A 85 15.90 -7.09 -22.04
N GLN A 86 17.15 -7.43 -21.78
CA GLN A 86 17.57 -8.82 -21.57
C GLN A 86 17.08 -9.37 -20.22
N MET A 87 17.07 -8.52 -19.18
CA MET A 87 16.62 -8.90 -17.84
C MET A 87 15.11 -8.85 -17.65
N SER A 88 14.36 -8.16 -18.51
CA SER A 88 12.90 -8.05 -18.35
C SER A 88 12.19 -9.40 -18.44
N SER A 89 12.73 -10.38 -19.17
CA SER A 89 12.22 -11.76 -19.20
C SER A 89 12.60 -12.59 -17.97
N LEU A 90 13.65 -12.20 -17.24
CA LEU A 90 14.09 -12.82 -15.98
C LEU A 90 13.36 -12.22 -14.77
N SER A 91 12.78 -11.04 -14.92
CA SER A 91 11.88 -10.41 -13.95
C SER A 91 10.50 -11.10 -13.95
N SER A 92 10.48 -12.44 -13.86
CA SER A 92 9.24 -13.17 -13.66
C SER A 92 8.76 -12.91 -12.23
N MET A 93 7.69 -12.12 -12.08
CA MET A 93 7.01 -12.06 -10.80
C MET A 93 6.44 -13.44 -10.47
N PHE A 94 6.61 -13.85 -9.22
CA PHE A 94 6.15 -15.12 -8.67
C PHE A 94 4.68 -14.99 -8.23
N PRO A 95 3.92 -16.10 -8.16
CA PRO A 95 2.60 -16.12 -7.51
C PRO A 95 2.66 -15.55 -6.09
N MET A 96 1.82 -14.57 -5.80
CA MET A 96 1.67 -13.90 -4.50
C MET A 96 0.30 -14.20 -3.88
N ASN A 97 0.19 -14.00 -2.57
CA ASN A 97 -1.07 -14.13 -1.82
C ASN A 97 -1.79 -15.45 -2.13
N VAL A 98 -1.09 -16.58 -1.97
CA VAL A 98 -1.63 -17.89 -2.33
C VAL A 98 -2.65 -18.35 -1.29
N ASN A 99 -3.86 -18.71 -1.74
CA ASN A 99 -4.91 -19.30 -0.90
C ASN A 99 -5.39 -20.65 -1.46
N PHE A 100 -5.74 -21.55 -0.55
CA PHE A 100 -6.24 -22.88 -0.88
C PHE A 100 -7.69 -23.02 -0.45
N ARG A 101 -8.52 -23.61 -1.32
CA ARG A 101 -9.90 -23.95 -1.04
C ARG A 101 -10.21 -25.34 -1.57
N THR A 102 -10.73 -26.19 -0.71
CA THR A 102 -11.27 -27.50 -1.11
C THR A 102 -12.69 -27.29 -1.62
N LEU A 103 -12.95 -27.73 -2.85
CA LEU A 103 -14.26 -27.71 -3.48
C LEU A 103 -15.06 -28.94 -3.05
N SER A 104 -16.38 -28.90 -3.27
CA SER A 104 -17.30 -29.98 -2.89
C SER A 104 -17.11 -31.28 -3.66
N ASP A 105 -16.39 -31.27 -4.77
CA ASP A 105 -15.98 -32.46 -5.52
C ASP A 105 -14.63 -33.06 -5.06
N GLY A 106 -14.02 -32.46 -4.02
CA GLY A 106 -12.74 -32.89 -3.45
C GLY A 106 -11.51 -32.27 -4.11
N ARG A 107 -11.65 -31.55 -5.23
CA ARG A 107 -10.53 -30.81 -5.83
C ARG A 107 -10.07 -29.69 -4.91
N THR A 108 -8.77 -29.39 -4.91
CA THR A 108 -8.23 -28.20 -4.24
C THR A 108 -7.95 -27.12 -5.27
N ARG A 109 -8.68 -26.01 -5.19
CA ARG A 109 -8.43 -24.82 -5.99
C ARG A 109 -7.43 -23.91 -5.27
N VAL A 110 -6.38 -23.53 -5.98
CA VAL A 110 -5.32 -22.64 -5.49
C VAL A 110 -5.48 -21.29 -6.15
N TYR A 111 -5.82 -20.25 -5.38
CA TYR A 111 -5.94 -18.87 -5.85
C TYR A 111 -4.64 -18.11 -5.58
N PHE A 112 -4.22 -17.25 -6.50
CA PHE A 112 -3.01 -16.44 -6.34
C PHE A 112 -3.01 -15.23 -7.25
N LEU A 113 -2.27 -14.20 -6.86
CA LEU A 113 -2.02 -12.99 -7.65
C LEU A 113 -0.75 -13.17 -8.47
N SER A 114 -0.81 -12.81 -9.75
CA SER A 114 0.37 -12.75 -10.61
C SER A 114 0.13 -11.75 -11.74
N PRO A 115 1.16 -11.08 -12.26
CA PRO A 115 1.10 -10.49 -13.59
C PRO A 115 0.82 -11.58 -14.64
N PRO A 116 0.09 -11.26 -15.71
CA PRO A 116 -0.22 -12.23 -16.76
C PRO A 116 1.06 -12.68 -17.49
N PRO A 117 1.16 -13.96 -17.88
CA PRO A 117 2.34 -14.50 -18.56
C PRO A 117 2.68 -13.85 -19.91
N ALA A 118 1.72 -13.17 -20.55
CA ALA A 118 1.88 -12.51 -21.84
C ALA A 118 1.79 -10.98 -21.69
N ASN A 119 2.95 -10.30 -21.65
CA ASN A 119 3.17 -8.85 -21.82
C ASN A 119 2.28 -7.85 -21.03
N GLY A 120 1.50 -8.28 -20.05
CA GLY A 120 0.74 -7.40 -19.15
C GLY A 120 1.49 -7.14 -17.85
N TRP A 121 1.41 -5.91 -17.37
CA TRP A 121 2.06 -5.46 -16.13
C TRP A 121 1.09 -5.49 -14.94
N ASP A 122 -0.21 -5.58 -15.22
CA ASP A 122 -1.24 -5.53 -14.19
C ASP A 122 -1.39 -6.90 -13.54
N THR A 123 -1.18 -6.93 -12.23
CA THR A 123 -1.42 -8.10 -11.40
C THR A 123 -2.91 -8.42 -11.40
N VAL A 124 -3.25 -9.66 -11.73
CA VAL A 124 -4.63 -10.16 -11.72
C VAL A 124 -4.72 -11.43 -10.89
N LEU A 125 -5.95 -11.81 -10.55
CA LEU A 125 -6.23 -13.01 -9.77
C LEU A 125 -6.36 -14.23 -10.70
N PHE A 126 -5.56 -15.24 -10.42
CA PHE A 126 -5.57 -16.54 -11.08
C PHE A 126 -6.01 -17.63 -10.12
N TYR A 127 -6.44 -18.76 -10.69
CA TYR A 127 -6.57 -20.01 -9.98
C TYR A 127 -5.92 -21.16 -10.77
N ALA A 128 -5.59 -22.23 -10.04
CA ALA A 128 -5.18 -23.52 -10.58
C ALA A 128 -5.83 -24.65 -9.78
N ASP A 129 -6.32 -25.67 -10.46
CA ASP A 129 -6.97 -26.82 -9.81
C ASP A 129 -5.97 -27.97 -9.61
N VAL A 130 -5.90 -28.44 -8.36
CA VAL A 130 -5.11 -29.61 -7.97
C VAL A 130 -6.08 -30.78 -7.76
N PRO A 131 -5.93 -31.88 -8.54
CA PRO A 131 -6.79 -33.05 -8.42
C PRO A 131 -6.60 -33.77 -7.07
N ALA A 132 -7.65 -34.40 -6.56
CA ALA A 132 -7.66 -35.04 -5.24
C ALA A 132 -6.84 -36.34 -5.17
N SER A 133 -6.56 -36.98 -6.31
CA SER A 133 -5.95 -38.30 -6.39
C SER A 133 -4.72 -38.33 -7.30
N ASP A 134 -3.63 -38.86 -6.77
CA ASP A 134 -2.35 -39.15 -7.45
C ASP A 134 -2.47 -40.34 -8.45
N THR A 135 -3.68 -40.83 -8.70
CA THR A 135 -3.93 -42.08 -9.44
C THR A 135 -3.76 -41.97 -10.95
N ASP A 136 -3.58 -40.76 -11.48
CA ASP A 136 -3.26 -40.58 -12.89
C ASP A 136 -1.75 -40.33 -13.03
N ASN A 137 -1.00 -41.34 -13.48
CA ASN A 137 0.37 -41.19 -14.01
C ASN A 137 0.43 -40.24 -15.24
N ARG A 138 -0.68 -39.53 -15.53
CA ARG A 138 -0.88 -38.47 -16.52
C ARG A 138 -1.13 -37.10 -15.89
N ALA A 139 -1.03 -36.95 -14.56
CA ALA A 139 -1.10 -35.64 -13.93
C ALA A 139 -0.12 -34.70 -14.65
N PRO A 140 -0.58 -33.55 -15.17
CA PRO A 140 0.30 -32.68 -15.92
C PRO A 140 1.44 -32.23 -15.00
N ASN A 141 2.69 -32.29 -15.48
CA ASN A 141 3.86 -31.80 -14.75
C ASN A 141 3.78 -30.29 -14.42
N ARG A 142 2.73 -29.61 -14.91
CA ARG A 142 2.49 -28.18 -14.74
C ARG A 142 0.99 -27.93 -14.56
N LEU A 143 0.64 -27.22 -13.50
CA LEU A 143 -0.72 -26.74 -13.30
C LEU A 143 -1.04 -25.62 -14.31
N GLU A 144 -2.19 -25.72 -14.96
CA GLU A 144 -2.69 -24.65 -15.83
C GLU A 144 -3.22 -23.49 -14.99
N TRP A 145 -2.93 -22.27 -15.43
CA TRP A 145 -3.36 -21.06 -14.74
C TRP A 145 -4.56 -20.49 -15.47
N HIS A 146 -5.67 -20.34 -14.77
CA HIS A 146 -6.89 -19.76 -15.30
C HIS A 146 -7.14 -18.42 -14.63
N PRO A 147 -7.40 -17.33 -15.39
CA PRO A 147 -7.80 -16.07 -14.79
C PRO A 147 -9.14 -16.27 -14.07
N VAL A 148 -9.26 -15.76 -12.84
CA VAL A 148 -10.53 -15.80 -12.09
C VAL A 148 -11.52 -14.80 -12.67
N LEU A 149 -11.04 -13.64 -13.11
CA LEU A 149 -11.88 -12.52 -13.52
C LEU A 149 -11.86 -12.34 -15.03
N GLU A 150 -12.99 -11.90 -15.58
CA GLU A 150 -13.00 -11.36 -16.93
C GLU A 150 -12.11 -10.11 -17.00
N PRO A 151 -11.40 -9.89 -18.12
CA PRO A 151 -10.68 -8.64 -18.34
C PRO A 151 -11.65 -7.47 -18.20
N ILE A 152 -11.45 -6.65 -17.17
CA ILE A 152 -12.31 -5.50 -16.91
C ILE A 152 -12.09 -4.51 -18.05
N VAL A 153 -13.08 -4.38 -18.94
CA VAL A 153 -13.00 -3.53 -20.14
C VAL A 153 -13.08 -2.04 -19.80
N SER A 154 -13.42 -1.71 -18.55
CA SER A 154 -13.47 -0.33 -18.07
C SER A 154 -12.11 0.07 -17.49
N PRO A 155 -11.57 1.26 -17.82
CA PRO A 155 -10.33 1.73 -17.21
C PRO A 155 -10.62 1.96 -15.72
N LEU A 156 -10.26 0.97 -14.90
CA LEU A 156 -10.03 1.16 -13.48
C LEU A 156 -9.25 2.47 -13.32
N SER A 157 -9.75 3.40 -12.50
CA SER A 157 -9.15 4.72 -12.31
C SER A 157 -7.63 4.59 -12.16
N ILE A 158 -6.89 5.11 -13.14
CA ILE A 158 -5.43 4.93 -13.22
C ILE A 158 -4.73 5.63 -12.03
N SER A 159 -5.42 6.56 -11.37
CA SER A 159 -4.90 7.25 -10.19
C SER A 159 -5.41 6.63 -8.90
N ASN A 160 -4.47 6.05 -8.14
CA ASN A 160 -4.67 5.68 -6.75
C ASN A 160 -4.74 6.95 -5.88
N SER A 161 -5.61 6.96 -4.88
CA SER A 161 -5.59 8.00 -3.84
C SER A 161 -4.26 8.03 -3.10
N ARG A 162 -3.96 9.16 -2.44
CA ARG A 162 -2.77 9.33 -1.59
C ARG A 162 -2.65 8.21 -0.56
N GLU A 163 -3.75 7.88 0.13
CA GLU A 163 -3.78 6.81 1.15
C GLU A 163 -3.39 5.44 0.57
N VAL A 164 -3.90 5.10 -0.63
CA VAL A 164 -3.56 3.85 -1.32
C VAL A 164 -2.10 3.86 -1.75
N GLN A 165 -1.59 4.95 -2.34
CA GLN A 165 -0.18 5.06 -2.75
C GLN A 165 0.75 4.86 -1.55
N LEU A 166 0.48 5.57 -0.45
CA LEU A 166 1.22 5.50 0.80
C LEU A 166 1.19 4.10 1.43
N LEU A 167 0.07 3.39 1.34
CA LEU A 167 -0.04 2.00 1.80
C LEU A 167 0.82 1.05 0.94
N LEU A 168 0.81 1.23 -0.39
CA LEU A 168 1.60 0.41 -1.31
C LEU A 168 3.11 0.64 -1.14
N GLU A 169 3.55 1.89 -0.92
CA GLU A 169 4.94 2.22 -0.60
C GLU A 169 5.41 1.51 0.68
N ARG A 170 4.61 1.53 1.75
CA ARG A 170 4.94 0.87 3.02
C ARG A 170 4.96 -0.65 2.88
N LYS A 171 4.04 -1.22 2.10
CA LYS A 171 4.04 -2.65 1.76
C LYS A 171 5.15 -3.06 0.78
N ARG A 172 5.91 -2.09 0.22
CA ARG A 172 6.92 -2.30 -0.82
C ARG A 172 6.35 -3.00 -2.06
N LEU A 173 5.11 -2.66 -2.41
CA LEU A 173 4.41 -3.20 -3.57
C LEU A 173 4.52 -2.25 -4.76
N SER A 174 5.46 -2.54 -5.67
CA SER A 174 5.62 -1.83 -6.94
C SER A 174 4.89 -2.55 -8.09
N ILE A 175 3.64 -2.94 -7.83
CA ILE A 175 2.77 -3.63 -8.79
C ILE A 175 1.54 -2.80 -9.12
N TRP A 176 1.07 -2.94 -10.35
CA TRP A 176 -0.20 -2.39 -10.82
C TRP A 176 -1.29 -3.47 -10.77
N GLY A 177 -2.56 -3.08 -10.80
CA GLY A 177 -3.69 -4.01 -10.73
C GLY A 177 -4.10 -4.40 -9.30
N ILE A 178 -4.52 -5.65 -9.12
CA ILE A 178 -4.99 -6.18 -7.84
C ILE A 178 -3.79 -6.47 -6.94
N THR A 179 -3.69 -5.77 -5.81
CA THR A 179 -2.54 -5.86 -4.90
C THR A 179 -2.76 -6.80 -3.72
N SER A 180 -4.02 -7.11 -3.41
CA SER A 180 -4.42 -8.05 -2.36
C SER A 180 -5.85 -8.54 -2.63
N TYR A 181 -6.26 -9.61 -1.96
CA TYR A 181 -7.64 -10.08 -1.96
C TYR A 181 -7.91 -10.88 -0.69
N GLU A 182 -9.17 -10.92 -0.29
CA GLU A 182 -9.74 -11.74 0.76
C GLU A 182 -10.53 -12.89 0.13
N LEU A 183 -10.44 -14.08 0.73
CA LEU A 183 -11.20 -15.27 0.31
C LEU A 183 -11.92 -15.87 1.51
N HIS A 184 -13.24 -15.86 1.44
CA HIS A 184 -14.06 -16.61 2.38
C HIS A 184 -14.22 -18.06 1.89
N LYS A 185 -13.40 -18.95 2.45
CA LYS A 185 -13.21 -20.33 1.93
C LYS A 185 -14.50 -21.14 1.81
N SER A 186 -15.41 -21.04 2.76
CA SER A 186 -16.64 -21.85 2.77
C SER A 186 -17.64 -21.41 1.70
N SER A 187 -17.84 -20.10 1.50
CA SER A 187 -18.75 -19.60 0.46
C SER A 187 -18.09 -19.43 -0.91
N GLY A 188 -16.77 -19.28 -0.97
CA GLY A 188 -16.04 -18.95 -2.21
C GLY A 188 -16.12 -17.48 -2.59
N LYS A 189 -16.57 -16.63 -1.68
CA LYS A 189 -16.61 -15.18 -1.90
C LYS A 189 -15.21 -14.61 -1.89
N ILE A 190 -14.92 -13.79 -2.88
CA ILE A 190 -13.66 -13.08 -3.04
C ILE A 190 -13.96 -11.58 -3.00
N VAL A 191 -13.19 -10.84 -2.20
CA VAL A 191 -13.26 -9.37 -2.14
C VAL A 191 -11.87 -8.81 -2.33
N PHE A 192 -11.71 -7.76 -3.12
CA PHE A 192 -10.41 -7.16 -3.37
C PHE A 192 -10.52 -5.66 -3.60
N PRO A 193 -9.53 -4.87 -3.15
CA PRO A 193 -9.42 -3.48 -3.53
C PRO A 193 -8.93 -3.36 -4.98
N ALA A 194 -9.53 -2.43 -5.73
CA ALA A 194 -8.98 -1.96 -6.98
C ALA A 194 -9.21 -0.44 -7.07
N CYS A 195 -8.13 0.30 -7.33
CA CYS A 195 -8.11 1.76 -7.28
C CYS A 195 -8.53 2.29 -5.90
N ASN A 196 -9.69 2.95 -5.82
CA ASN A 196 -10.21 3.61 -4.62
C ASN A 196 -11.47 2.92 -4.08
N THR A 197 -11.86 1.77 -4.64
CA THR A 197 -13.10 1.07 -4.28
C THR A 197 -12.84 -0.43 -4.10
N LEU A 198 -13.88 -1.15 -3.70
CA LEU A 198 -13.85 -2.59 -3.48
C LEU A 198 -14.70 -3.31 -4.52
N TYR A 199 -14.19 -4.45 -4.98
CA TYR A 199 -14.91 -5.35 -5.87
C TYR A 199 -15.12 -6.69 -5.18
N GLN A 200 -16.17 -7.39 -5.60
CA GLN A 200 -16.44 -8.75 -5.17
C GLN A 200 -16.78 -9.67 -6.35
N CYS A 201 -16.51 -10.96 -6.17
CA CYS A 201 -17.06 -12.02 -6.99
C CYS A 201 -17.30 -13.28 -6.13
N LEU A 202 -18.05 -14.23 -6.67
CA LEU A 202 -18.35 -15.49 -6.01
C LEU A 202 -17.90 -16.64 -6.92
N ASP A 203 -16.87 -17.37 -6.50
CA ASP A 203 -16.47 -18.59 -7.17
C ASP A 203 -17.17 -19.78 -6.53
N THR A 204 -18.05 -20.47 -7.26
CA THR A 204 -18.70 -21.69 -6.76
C THR A 204 -17.85 -22.95 -6.98
N GLY A 205 -16.77 -22.87 -7.77
CA GLY A 205 -15.93 -24.00 -8.16
C GLY A 205 -16.45 -24.83 -9.34
N TYR A 206 -17.68 -24.58 -9.80
CA TYR A 206 -18.34 -25.35 -10.86
C TYR A 206 -18.42 -24.65 -12.21
N GLY A 207 -18.11 -23.35 -12.27
CA GLY A 207 -18.03 -22.60 -13.52
C GLY A 207 -16.68 -22.79 -14.19
N GLU A 208 -16.67 -23.18 -15.47
CA GLU A 208 -15.45 -23.22 -16.30
C GLU A 208 -15.07 -21.84 -16.87
N GLY A 209 -15.94 -20.84 -16.68
CA GLY A 209 -15.75 -19.47 -17.17
C GLY A 209 -15.11 -18.54 -16.14
N THR A 210 -14.56 -17.44 -16.64
CA THR A 210 -14.17 -16.26 -15.87
C THR A 210 -15.38 -15.62 -15.19
N LEU A 211 -15.15 -14.99 -14.03
CA LEU A 211 -16.16 -14.34 -13.23
C LEU A 211 -16.24 -12.84 -13.51
N PHE A 212 -17.45 -12.29 -13.38
CA PHE A 212 -17.66 -10.85 -13.38
C PHE A 212 -17.46 -10.27 -11.98
N ALA A 213 -16.49 -9.35 -11.85
CA ALA A 213 -16.33 -8.57 -10.62
C ALA A 213 -17.43 -7.50 -10.55
N THR A 214 -18.15 -7.44 -9.43
CA THR A 214 -19.14 -6.40 -9.14
C THR A 214 -18.56 -5.41 -8.15
N GLU A 215 -18.62 -4.12 -8.46
CA GLU A 215 -18.23 -3.06 -7.53
C GLU A 215 -19.19 -3.04 -6.32
N LEU A 216 -18.61 -3.00 -5.12
CA LEU A 216 -19.39 -2.78 -3.90
C LEU A 216 -19.85 -1.32 -3.86
N ARG A 217 -21.15 -1.11 -3.64
CA ARG A 217 -21.75 0.23 -3.53
C ARG A 217 -21.38 0.89 -2.20
N ILE A 218 -20.13 1.26 -2.05
CA ILE A 218 -19.61 1.99 -0.90
C ILE A 218 -19.77 3.49 -1.10
N PHE A 219 -19.89 4.25 -0.01
CA PHE A 219 -19.99 5.70 -0.08
C PHE A 219 -18.61 6.31 -0.44
N GLN A 220 -18.47 6.76 -1.69
CA GLN A 220 -17.20 7.19 -2.31
C GLN A 220 -16.77 8.62 -1.91
N ARG A 221 -16.47 8.88 -0.64
CA ARG A 221 -15.78 10.15 -0.26
C ARG A 221 -14.27 10.02 -0.20
N SER A 222 -13.76 8.83 0.13
CA SER A 222 -12.34 8.49 0.21
C SER A 222 -12.13 7.07 -0.28
N ALA A 223 -10.87 6.64 -0.42
CA ALA A 223 -10.58 5.28 -0.83
C ALA A 223 -10.93 4.27 0.27
N ALA A 224 -11.52 3.14 -0.13
CA ALA A 224 -11.70 2.00 0.76
C ALA A 224 -10.43 1.13 0.74
N ILE A 225 -9.87 0.92 1.92
CA ILE A 225 -8.65 0.13 2.12
C ILE A 225 -8.86 -0.96 3.17
N ASP A 226 -7.95 -1.93 3.19
CA ASP A 226 -7.93 -3.06 4.13
C ASP A 226 -9.28 -3.80 4.25
N PRO A 227 -9.89 -4.27 3.14
CA PRO A 227 -11.15 -5.00 3.23
C PRO A 227 -10.94 -6.34 3.95
N GLN A 228 -11.88 -6.73 4.82
CA GLN A 228 -11.91 -8.02 5.49
C GLN A 228 -13.33 -8.60 5.47
N ILE A 229 -13.47 -9.84 5.01
CA ILE A 229 -14.75 -10.56 5.03
C ILE A 229 -15.00 -11.09 6.45
N CYS A 230 -16.20 -10.89 6.97
CA CYS A 230 -16.59 -11.45 8.27
C CYS A 230 -16.52 -13.00 8.22
N PRO A 231 -15.81 -13.66 9.16
CA PRO A 231 -15.64 -15.11 9.10
C PRO A 231 -16.92 -15.93 9.33
N GLN A 232 -17.94 -15.35 10.01
CA GLN A 232 -19.21 -16.04 10.27
C GLN A 232 -20.27 -15.75 9.21
N ASN A 233 -20.14 -14.65 8.48
CA ASN A 233 -21.12 -14.20 7.52
C ASN A 233 -20.43 -13.53 6.34
N SER A 234 -20.31 -14.25 5.22
CA SER A 234 -19.62 -13.73 4.06
C SER A 234 -20.26 -12.49 3.45
N ASP A 235 -21.51 -12.19 3.77
CA ASP A 235 -22.20 -11.00 3.24
C ASP A 235 -21.81 -9.71 3.97
N LEU A 236 -21.10 -9.80 5.09
CA LEU A 236 -20.53 -8.65 5.78
C LEU A 236 -19.06 -8.47 5.40
N VAL A 237 -18.73 -7.27 4.93
CA VAL A 237 -17.36 -6.85 4.61
C VAL A 237 -17.05 -5.59 5.39
N ALA A 238 -16.03 -5.64 6.25
CA ALA A 238 -15.47 -4.46 6.89
C ALA A 238 -14.35 -3.88 6.04
N TYR A 239 -14.16 -2.57 6.12
CA TYR A 239 -13.07 -1.86 5.47
C TYR A 239 -12.83 -0.54 6.20
N VAL A 240 -11.67 0.07 5.96
CA VAL A 240 -11.41 1.44 6.39
C VAL A 240 -11.71 2.40 5.26
N CYS A 241 -12.40 3.50 5.56
CA CYS A 241 -12.56 4.62 4.66
C CYS A 241 -12.51 5.94 5.46
N ASN A 242 -11.66 6.86 5.01
CA ASN A 242 -11.49 8.18 5.63
C ASN A 242 -11.15 8.12 7.13
N GLY A 243 -10.21 7.25 7.51
CA GLY A 243 -9.72 7.13 8.89
C GLY A 243 -10.65 6.39 9.86
N ASP A 244 -11.75 5.80 9.38
CA ASP A 244 -12.70 5.06 10.21
C ASP A 244 -13.13 3.72 9.60
N ILE A 245 -13.64 2.84 10.46
CA ILE A 245 -14.12 1.52 10.09
C ILE A 245 -15.57 1.62 9.62
N TRP A 246 -15.83 0.99 8.48
CA TRP A 246 -17.15 0.83 7.88
C TRP A 246 -17.45 -0.65 7.69
N VAL A 247 -18.74 -0.99 7.67
CA VAL A 247 -19.19 -2.32 7.27
C VAL A 247 -20.27 -2.18 6.21
N ILE A 248 -20.17 -2.99 5.16
CA ILE A 248 -21.21 -3.13 4.15
C ILE A 248 -21.78 -4.54 4.16
N HIS A 249 -23.11 -4.63 4.11
CA HIS A 249 -23.81 -5.87 3.83
C HIS A 249 -24.04 -5.97 2.32
N THR A 250 -23.37 -6.91 1.66
CA THR A 250 -23.21 -6.90 0.20
C THR A 250 -24.47 -7.28 -0.58
N LEU A 251 -25.43 -7.97 0.04
CA LEU A 251 -26.70 -8.33 -0.63
C LEU A 251 -27.72 -7.19 -0.57
N SER A 252 -27.89 -6.57 0.61
CA SER A 252 -28.81 -5.44 0.79
C SER A 252 -28.21 -4.12 0.29
N GLY A 253 -26.87 -4.05 0.17
CA GLY A 253 -26.14 -2.83 -0.14
C GLY A 253 -26.09 -1.83 1.01
N HIS A 254 -26.57 -2.20 2.21
CA HIS A 254 -26.55 -1.32 3.37
C HIS A 254 -25.11 -1.16 3.88
N SER A 255 -24.62 0.08 3.88
CA SER A 255 -23.29 0.44 4.39
C SER A 255 -23.45 1.33 5.61
N GLU A 256 -22.72 1.03 6.69
CA GLU A 256 -22.77 1.76 7.95
C GLU A 256 -21.35 2.10 8.43
N ARG A 257 -21.17 3.32 8.93
CA ARG A 257 -19.93 3.75 9.59
C ARG A 257 -19.97 3.29 11.04
N LEU A 258 -18.98 2.52 11.48
CA LEU A 258 -18.96 1.94 12.81
C LEU A 258 -18.16 2.76 13.83
N THR A 259 -17.19 3.56 13.37
CA THR A 259 -16.35 4.40 14.23
C THR A 259 -16.37 5.84 13.76
N TYR A 260 -16.12 6.77 14.69
CA TYR A 260 -16.17 8.21 14.44
C TYR A 260 -14.95 8.94 15.00
N ALA A 261 -13.77 8.34 14.85
CA ALA A 261 -12.51 8.90 15.33
C ALA A 261 -12.07 10.11 14.49
N HIS A 262 -12.28 10.05 13.16
CA HIS A 262 -11.83 11.06 12.21
C HIS A 262 -13.02 11.91 11.71
N ASP A 263 -13.02 13.21 11.91
CA ASP A 263 -14.12 14.10 11.47
C ASP A 263 -14.14 14.25 9.94
N GLY A 264 -12.97 14.31 9.30
CA GLY A 264 -12.80 14.51 7.86
C GLY A 264 -13.22 15.89 7.36
N ARG A 265 -13.58 16.80 8.27
CA ARG A 265 -13.95 18.20 7.96
C ARG A 265 -12.88 19.19 8.43
N ARG A 266 -12.08 18.82 9.42
CA ARG A 266 -10.99 19.61 9.98
C ARG A 266 -9.72 19.42 9.16
N SER A 267 -8.75 20.31 9.33
CA SER A 267 -7.44 20.15 8.71
C SER A 267 -6.73 18.90 9.25
N PHE A 268 -5.78 18.37 8.48
CA PHE A 268 -4.97 17.21 8.88
C PHE A 268 -4.28 17.41 10.24
N SER A 269 -3.83 18.62 10.54
CA SER A 269 -3.25 18.98 11.83
C SER A 269 -4.24 18.94 13.01
N GLU A 270 -5.53 19.18 12.77
CA GLU A 270 -6.59 19.26 13.77
C GLU A 270 -7.43 17.96 13.90
N ASP A 271 -7.17 16.96 13.04
CA ASP A 271 -7.86 15.67 13.02
C ASP A 271 -6.90 14.47 13.13
N PRO A 272 -6.20 14.30 14.26
CA PRO A 272 -5.10 13.34 14.41
C PRO A 272 -5.54 11.90 14.73
N LEU A 273 -6.84 11.66 14.85
CA LEU A 273 -7.39 10.40 15.32
C LEU A 273 -7.82 9.53 14.14
N THR A 274 -7.48 8.24 14.19
CA THR A 274 -7.94 7.24 13.22
C THR A 274 -8.35 5.96 13.93
N ALA A 275 -9.27 5.20 13.34
CA ALA A 275 -9.73 3.91 13.83
C ALA A 275 -9.56 2.85 12.74
N GLY A 276 -8.91 1.74 13.09
CA GLY A 276 -8.63 0.65 12.15
C GLY A 276 -7.41 0.88 11.24
N VAL A 277 -6.70 2.00 11.41
CA VAL A 277 -5.48 2.33 10.63
C VAL A 277 -4.27 2.32 11.55
N PRO A 278 -3.26 1.46 11.30
CA PRO A 278 -2.01 1.50 12.08
C PRO A 278 -1.21 2.78 11.79
N SER A 279 -0.49 3.29 12.79
CA SER A 279 0.40 4.45 12.63
C SER A 279 1.53 4.20 11.62
N TYR A 280 2.18 5.28 11.15
CA TYR A 280 3.30 5.18 10.21
C TYR A 280 4.36 4.16 10.65
N VAL A 281 4.78 4.22 11.92
CA VAL A 281 5.82 3.34 12.48
C VAL A 281 5.37 1.88 12.47
N MET A 282 4.09 1.60 12.76
CA MET A 282 3.58 0.22 12.75
C MET A 282 3.66 -0.41 11.36
N GLN A 283 3.41 0.39 10.33
CA GLN A 283 3.49 -0.06 8.95
C GLN A 283 4.94 -0.20 8.48
N GLU A 284 5.78 0.80 8.74
CA GLU A 284 7.16 0.87 8.21
C GLU A 284 8.13 -0.06 8.97
N GLU A 285 8.10 -0.06 10.30
CA GLU A 285 9.10 -0.74 11.13
C GLU A 285 8.65 -2.13 11.61
N PHE A 286 7.34 -2.34 11.76
CA PHE A 286 6.77 -3.59 12.30
C PHE A 286 6.00 -4.43 11.28
N SER A 287 5.90 -3.96 10.03
CA SER A 287 5.16 -4.61 8.94
C SER A 287 3.72 -4.99 9.34
N ARG A 288 3.04 -4.14 10.13
CA ARG A 288 1.62 -4.29 10.47
C ARG A 288 0.80 -3.27 9.70
N TYR A 289 0.02 -3.75 8.75
CA TYR A 289 -0.85 -2.93 7.91
C TYR A 289 -2.34 -3.02 8.28
N GLN A 290 -2.69 -3.97 9.15
CA GLN A 290 -4.03 -4.21 9.67
C GLN A 290 -4.23 -3.53 11.03
N GLY A 291 -5.33 -2.79 11.18
CA GLY A 291 -5.68 -2.11 12.43
C GLY A 291 -7.01 -2.55 13.06
N PHE A 292 -7.71 -3.52 12.44
CA PHE A 292 -8.94 -4.10 12.99
C PHE A 292 -9.05 -5.59 12.69
N TRP A 293 -9.76 -6.33 13.55
CA TRP A 293 -9.83 -7.79 13.56
C TRP A 293 -11.24 -8.27 13.90
N TRP A 294 -11.89 -8.94 12.96
CA TRP A 294 -13.16 -9.63 13.19
C TRP A 294 -13.04 -10.71 14.27
N GLN A 295 -14.05 -10.81 15.13
CA GLN A 295 -14.24 -11.97 15.99
C GLN A 295 -14.37 -13.24 15.11
N PRO A 296 -13.62 -14.33 15.35
CA PRO A 296 -13.65 -15.56 14.53
C PRO A 296 -14.89 -16.44 14.66
N ALA A 297 -15.54 -16.42 15.82
CA ALA A 297 -16.77 -17.15 16.08
C ALA A 297 -17.63 -16.37 17.08
N SER A 298 -18.93 -16.30 16.84
CA SER A 298 -19.88 -15.76 17.80
C SER A 298 -20.95 -16.79 18.13
N ALA A 299 -21.32 -16.87 19.41
CA ALA A 299 -22.42 -17.71 19.88
C ALA A 299 -23.76 -16.96 19.94
N ASP A 300 -23.73 -15.64 19.77
CA ASP A 300 -24.89 -14.77 19.75
C ASP A 300 -25.04 -14.04 18.40
N GLU A 301 -26.16 -13.36 18.21
CA GLU A 301 -26.47 -12.58 17.00
C GLU A 301 -25.74 -11.22 16.97
N ILE A 302 -24.62 -11.10 17.68
CA ILE A 302 -23.82 -9.87 17.78
C ILE A 302 -22.50 -10.09 17.05
N TYR A 303 -22.26 -9.23 16.07
CA TYR A 303 -20.98 -9.16 15.38
C TYR A 303 -20.03 -8.24 16.13
N ARG A 304 -18.76 -8.61 16.20
CA ARG A 304 -17.74 -7.85 16.94
C ARG A 304 -16.47 -7.68 16.12
N ILE A 305 -15.88 -6.50 16.23
CA ILE A 305 -14.58 -6.15 15.66
C ILE A 305 -13.76 -5.50 16.77
N VAL A 306 -12.61 -6.09 17.09
CA VAL A 306 -11.57 -5.37 17.86
C VAL A 306 -10.84 -4.47 16.89
N TYR A 307 -10.54 -3.24 17.31
CA TYR A 307 -9.75 -2.32 16.52
C TYR A 307 -8.83 -1.48 17.38
N GLU A 308 -7.79 -0.99 16.74
CA GLU A 308 -6.91 0.03 17.28
C GLU A 308 -7.42 1.42 16.87
N GLU A 309 -7.65 2.26 17.86
CA GLU A 309 -7.75 3.71 17.68
C GLU A 309 -6.37 4.33 17.94
N VAL A 310 -5.86 5.05 16.94
CA VAL A 310 -4.55 5.70 16.97
C VAL A 310 -4.74 7.20 17.13
N ASP A 311 -4.03 7.78 18.09
CA ASP A 311 -3.97 9.21 18.36
C ASP A 311 -2.57 9.75 18.06
N GLU A 312 -2.44 10.50 16.97
CA GLU A 312 -1.17 11.12 16.54
C GLU A 312 -1.02 12.57 17.02
N SER A 313 -1.83 13.05 17.98
CA SER A 313 -1.85 14.47 18.39
C SER A 313 -0.48 15.00 18.80
N ASP A 314 0.29 14.21 19.54
CA ASP A 314 1.62 14.56 20.04
C ASP A 314 2.76 14.27 19.04
N VAL A 315 2.45 13.61 17.93
CA VAL A 315 3.43 13.28 16.89
C VAL A 315 3.72 14.53 16.08
N SER A 316 5.00 14.83 15.88
CA SER A 316 5.45 16.00 15.15
C SER A 316 4.98 15.99 13.69
N LEU A 317 4.53 17.15 13.21
CA LEU A 317 4.13 17.38 11.84
C LEU A 317 5.32 17.86 11.00
N TYR A 318 5.46 17.28 9.81
CA TYR A 318 6.43 17.66 8.79
C TYR A 318 5.73 17.92 7.47
N THR A 319 6.27 18.86 6.72
CA THR A 319 5.71 19.33 5.46
C THR A 319 6.70 19.04 4.34
N PHE A 320 6.27 18.31 3.31
CA PHE A 320 7.09 17.95 2.16
C PHE A 320 6.44 18.44 0.87
N PRO A 321 7.21 18.76 -0.19
CA PRO A 321 6.63 19.10 -1.48
C PRO A 321 5.79 17.93 -2.03
N SER A 322 4.57 18.22 -2.50
CA SER A 322 3.71 17.22 -3.11
C SER A 322 4.27 16.79 -4.47
N SER A 323 4.34 15.48 -4.71
CA SER A 323 4.70 14.92 -6.01
C SER A 323 3.57 14.99 -7.03
N GLN A 324 2.34 15.26 -6.58
CA GLN A 324 1.13 15.27 -7.42
C GLN A 324 0.75 16.66 -7.91
N SER A 325 1.35 17.72 -7.35
CA SER A 325 1.09 19.10 -7.76
C SER A 325 2.22 19.64 -8.64
N VAL A 326 1.86 20.27 -9.76
CA VAL A 326 2.82 21.03 -10.60
C VAL A 326 3.03 22.45 -10.01
N GLY A 327 2.24 22.83 -8.99
CA GLY A 327 2.12 24.19 -8.46
C GLY A 327 2.86 24.49 -7.16
N GLY A 328 3.64 23.55 -6.61
CA GLY A 328 4.36 23.76 -5.35
C GLY A 328 3.49 23.60 -4.10
N ASP A 329 2.44 22.78 -4.18
CA ASP A 329 1.68 22.40 -2.99
C ASP A 329 2.55 21.54 -2.08
N TYR A 330 2.22 21.56 -0.79
CA TYR A 330 2.89 20.78 0.21
C TYR A 330 1.93 19.79 0.88
N GLU A 331 2.50 18.69 1.33
CA GLU A 331 1.82 17.63 2.02
C GLU A 331 2.33 17.51 3.44
N GLU A 332 1.40 17.41 4.39
CA GLU A 332 1.69 17.22 5.80
C GLU A 332 1.73 15.73 6.16
N TYR A 333 2.65 15.38 7.07
CA TYR A 333 2.88 14.05 7.58
C TYR A 333 3.17 14.09 9.07
N ARG A 334 2.54 13.19 9.83
CA ARG A 334 2.93 12.88 11.22
C ARG A 334 4.13 11.93 11.15
N PHE A 335 5.29 12.37 11.67
CA PHE A 335 6.52 11.58 11.63
C PHE A 335 7.24 11.60 12.99
N PRO A 336 7.22 10.49 13.75
CA PRO A 336 7.90 10.40 15.03
C PRO A 336 9.40 10.15 14.80
N ARG A 337 10.22 11.20 14.96
CA ARG A 337 11.69 11.03 14.98
C ARG A 337 12.12 10.30 16.25
N ALA A 338 13.26 9.61 16.18
CA ALA A 338 13.87 9.01 17.35
C ALA A 338 14.00 10.03 18.50
N GLY A 339 13.50 9.65 19.69
CA GLY A 339 13.48 10.51 20.88
C GLY A 339 12.32 11.51 20.97
N SER A 340 11.42 11.56 19.97
CA SER A 340 10.16 12.31 20.04
C SER A 340 8.96 11.40 20.36
N ALA A 341 7.80 11.99 20.63
CA ALA A 341 6.59 11.24 20.98
C ALA A 341 6.09 10.37 19.80
N ASN A 342 5.71 9.12 20.10
CA ASN A 342 4.98 8.26 19.17
C ASN A 342 3.47 8.51 19.25
N ALA A 343 2.74 7.91 18.31
CA ALA A 343 1.29 7.83 18.37
C ALA A 343 0.83 6.98 19.57
N LYS A 344 -0.29 7.36 20.19
CA LYS A 344 -0.88 6.59 21.29
C LYS A 344 -1.90 5.61 20.73
N SER A 345 -1.79 4.35 21.12
CA SER A 345 -2.73 3.30 20.70
C SER A 345 -3.72 2.94 21.80
N LYS A 346 -5.00 2.83 21.44
CA LYS A 346 -6.06 2.32 22.31
C LYS A 346 -6.77 1.17 21.61
N LEU A 347 -6.88 0.03 22.29
CA LEU A 347 -7.74 -1.06 21.80
C LEU A 347 -9.18 -0.82 22.25
N LYS A 348 -10.08 -0.91 21.27
CA LYS A 348 -11.53 -0.80 21.44
C LYS A 348 -12.22 -1.95 20.73
N LEU A 349 -13.49 -2.15 21.07
CA LEU A 349 -14.33 -3.18 20.47
C LEU A 349 -15.61 -2.52 19.97
N VAL A 350 -15.91 -2.62 18.68
CA VAL A 350 -17.23 -2.25 18.17
C VAL A 350 -18.08 -3.51 18.01
N GLN A 351 -19.33 -3.42 18.42
CA GLN A 351 -20.32 -4.48 18.28
C GLN A 351 -21.58 -3.96 17.60
N PHE A 352 -22.23 -4.78 16.79
CA PHE A 352 -23.47 -4.42 16.09
C PHE A 352 -24.31 -5.67 15.80
N ARG A 353 -25.54 -5.46 15.35
CA ARG A 353 -26.48 -6.52 14.95
C ARG A 353 -26.96 -6.32 13.52
N LEU A 354 -27.43 -7.40 12.92
CA LEU A 354 -28.21 -7.33 11.69
C LEU A 354 -29.71 -7.40 12.02
N SER A 355 -30.46 -6.45 11.50
CA SER A 355 -31.93 -6.52 11.52
C SER A 355 -32.45 -7.57 10.55
N GLU A 356 -33.74 -7.92 10.66
CA GLU A 356 -34.44 -8.81 9.71
C GLU A 356 -34.34 -8.33 8.25
N SER A 357 -34.24 -7.00 8.05
CA SER A 357 -34.06 -6.39 6.74
C SER A 357 -32.61 -6.33 6.26
N LEU A 358 -31.69 -7.04 6.94
CA LEU A 358 -30.26 -7.09 6.64
C LEU A 358 -29.59 -5.70 6.65
N LYS A 359 -30.06 -4.84 7.56
CA LYS A 359 -29.42 -3.56 7.90
C LYS A 359 -28.60 -3.69 9.16
N ILE A 360 -27.48 -3.01 9.18
CA ILE A 360 -26.59 -2.90 10.34
C ILE A 360 -27.26 -1.96 11.35
N THR A 361 -27.42 -2.42 12.59
CA THR A 361 -28.16 -1.74 13.66
C THR A 361 -27.45 -1.94 15.00
N ASP A 362 -27.82 -1.14 16.00
CA ASP A 362 -27.32 -1.24 17.38
C ASP A 362 -25.78 -1.19 17.49
N ALA A 363 -25.13 -0.41 16.61
CA ALA A 363 -23.69 -0.21 16.65
C ALA A 363 -23.28 0.47 17.96
N CYS A 364 -22.40 -0.18 18.71
CA CYS A 364 -21.96 0.27 20.03
C CYS A 364 -20.46 0.03 20.19
N ILE A 365 -19.75 1.09 20.55
CA ILE A 365 -18.32 1.02 20.87
C ILE A 365 -18.16 0.72 22.36
N ARG A 366 -17.27 -0.22 22.66
CA ARG A 366 -16.82 -0.60 24.00
C ARG A 366 -15.35 -0.27 24.13
N GLU A 367 -15.01 0.27 25.28
CA GLU A 367 -13.62 0.55 25.66
C GLU A 367 -13.21 -0.37 26.80
N LEU A 368 -11.90 -0.58 26.94
CA LEU A 368 -11.36 -1.27 28.10
C LEU A 368 -11.70 -0.48 29.37
N GLN A 369 -12.20 -1.17 30.39
CA GLN A 369 -12.45 -0.55 31.70
C GLN A 369 -11.19 0.07 32.30
N CYS A 370 -10.04 -0.53 31.99
CA CYS A 370 -8.72 -0.06 32.37
C CYS A 370 -7.88 0.11 31.09
N PRO A 371 -7.41 1.33 30.76
CA PRO A 371 -6.56 1.55 29.59
C PRO A 371 -5.30 0.67 29.63
N LEU A 372 -4.80 0.27 28.45
CA LEU A 372 -3.57 -0.52 28.34
C LEU A 372 -2.37 0.19 28.98
N THR A 373 -2.31 1.52 28.89
CA THR A 373 -1.24 2.32 29.50
C THR A 373 -1.27 2.30 31.03
N TYR A 374 -2.40 1.96 31.65
CA TYR A 374 -2.45 1.76 33.10
C TYR A 374 -1.97 0.35 33.47
N ALA A 375 -2.44 -0.67 32.74
CA ALA A 375 -2.04 -2.06 32.98
C ALA A 375 -0.56 -2.32 32.62
N PHE A 376 -0.06 -1.66 31.57
CA PHE A 376 1.28 -1.77 31.02
C PHE A 376 1.86 -0.38 30.75
N PRO A 377 2.31 0.36 31.79
CA PRO A 377 2.81 1.73 31.64
C PRO A 377 4.08 1.87 30.78
N TRP A 378 4.78 0.77 30.56
CA TRP A 378 5.99 0.69 29.73
C TRP A 378 5.69 0.34 28.27
N ALA A 379 4.44 -0.01 27.93
CA ALA A 379 4.09 -0.45 26.59
C ALA A 379 3.94 0.74 25.63
N GLU A 380 4.84 0.81 24.65
CA GLU A 380 4.84 1.88 23.63
C GLU A 380 4.10 1.47 22.35
N TYR A 381 4.23 0.20 21.94
CA TYR A 381 3.76 -0.27 20.65
C TYR A 381 2.85 -1.50 20.76
N VAL A 382 1.72 -1.47 20.07
CA VAL A 382 0.86 -2.65 19.86
C VAL A 382 1.29 -3.35 18.58
N VAL A 383 2.20 -4.32 18.68
CA VAL A 383 2.86 -4.91 17.51
C VAL A 383 1.95 -5.88 16.75
N ARG A 384 1.18 -6.72 17.46
CA ARG A 384 0.21 -7.66 16.88
C ARG A 384 -1.01 -7.75 17.79
N VAL A 385 -2.17 -7.94 17.18
CA VAL A 385 -3.45 -8.17 17.84
C VAL A 385 -4.17 -9.25 17.04
N GLY A 386 -5.04 -9.98 17.71
CA GLY A 386 -5.90 -10.96 17.09
C GLY A 386 -6.84 -11.54 18.12
N TRP A 387 -7.60 -12.52 17.68
CA TRP A 387 -8.50 -13.29 18.53
C TRP A 387 -7.98 -14.71 18.69
N THR A 388 -8.28 -15.34 19.81
CA THR A 388 -8.16 -16.80 19.90
C THR A 388 -9.18 -17.45 18.96
N PRO A 389 -8.92 -18.67 18.45
CA PRO A 389 -9.85 -19.35 17.54
C PRO A 389 -11.24 -19.57 18.13
N ASP A 390 -11.36 -19.70 19.46
CA ASP A 390 -12.62 -19.85 20.19
C ASP A 390 -13.25 -18.52 20.62
N SER A 391 -12.62 -17.39 20.30
CA SER A 391 -13.11 -16.03 20.56
C SER A 391 -13.36 -15.70 22.04
N LYS A 392 -12.64 -16.37 22.95
CA LYS A 392 -12.75 -16.20 24.41
C LYS A 392 -11.70 -15.27 25.01
#